data_AF-A0A7V9PGV7-F1
#
_entry.id   AF-A0A7V9PGV7-F1
#
_cell.length_a   1.000
_cell.length_b   1.000
_cell.length_c   1.000
_cell.angle_alpha   90.00
_cell.angle_beta   90.00
_cell.angle_gamma   90.00
#
_symmetry.space_group_name_H-M   'P 1'
#
loop_
_entity.id
_entity.type
_entity.pdbx_description
1 polymer ?
#
loop_
_entity_poly.entity_id
_entity_poly.type
_entity_poly.pdbx_seq_one_letter_code
_entity_poly.pdbx_strand_id
1 'polypeptide(L)'
;MMPVADTLHGVVVGHGNLAAALVEAAEQISGLQGSLIPVSNTGCDRDSLEERIVEAVGAGPAVVFVDMASGSCLIAVLRRLRERSDVCVVTGVNLAMLIDFVFHLSLPPAEAADHAAASGGKAIKLP
;
A
#
# COMPACT_ATOMS: atom_id res chain seq x y z
N MET A 1 -5.47 20.49 -19.88
CA MET A 1 -4.94 19.60 -18.83
C MET A 1 -4.76 18.25 -19.48
N MET A 2 -3.52 17.84 -19.73
CA MET A 2 -3.22 16.46 -20.16
C MET A 2 -3.67 15.52 -19.04
N PRO A 3 -4.22 14.33 -19.32
CA PRO A 3 -4.46 13.36 -18.26
C PRO A 3 -3.09 13.05 -17.65
N VAL A 4 -2.95 13.25 -16.34
CA VAL A 4 -1.84 12.70 -15.59
C VAL A 4 -1.90 11.20 -15.92
N ALA A 5 -0.91 10.67 -16.63
CA ALA A 5 -0.80 9.23 -16.78
C ALA A 5 -0.87 8.67 -15.36
N ASP A 6 -1.82 7.78 -15.06
CA ASP A 6 -2.03 7.29 -13.70
C ASP A 6 -0.73 6.65 -13.21
N THR A 7 0.06 7.42 -12.46
CA THR A 7 1.36 7.01 -11.95
C THR A 7 1.14 6.03 -10.82
N LEU A 8 1.96 4.98 -10.78
CA LEU A 8 1.91 3.99 -9.71
C LEU A 8 1.93 4.67 -8.34
N HIS A 9 1.00 4.29 -7.47
CA HIS A 9 0.96 4.73 -6.07
C HIS A 9 0.77 3.56 -5.10
N GLY A 10 1.07 3.81 -3.84
CA GLY A 10 0.91 2.84 -2.77
C GLY A 10 -0.32 3.17 -1.92
N VAL A 11 -1.09 2.15 -1.55
CA VAL A 11 -2.16 2.27 -0.56
C VAL A 11 -1.76 1.47 0.67
N VAL A 12 -1.62 2.12 1.82
CA VAL A 12 -1.21 1.48 3.07
C VAL A 12 -2.44 1.28 3.94
N VAL A 13 -2.86 0.05 4.14
CA VAL A 13 -4.05 -0.32 4.92
C VAL A 13 -3.61 -0.87 6.27
N GLY A 14 -4.15 -0.34 7.36
CA GLY A 14 -3.82 -0.84 8.69
C GLY A 14 -4.85 -0.54 9.77
N HIS A 15 -4.68 -1.20 10.91
CA HIS A 15 -5.50 -1.00 12.10
C HIS A 15 -5.19 0.34 12.77
N GLY A 16 -6.24 1.07 13.18
CA GLY A 16 -6.05 2.32 13.93
C GLY A 16 -5.22 3.34 13.15
N ASN A 17 -4.21 3.93 13.80
CA ASN A 17 -3.34 4.95 13.20
C ASN A 17 -2.07 4.38 12.52
N LEU A 18 -1.93 3.04 12.43
CA LEU A 18 -0.69 2.41 11.98
C LEU A 18 -0.28 2.86 10.57
N ALA A 19 -1.22 2.80 9.61
CA ALA A 19 -0.96 3.18 8.23
C ALA A 19 -0.50 4.64 8.10
N ALA A 20 -1.19 5.57 8.77
CA ALA A 20 -0.85 6.98 8.73
C ALA A 20 0.54 7.24 9.30
N ALA A 21 0.88 6.63 10.45
CA ALA A 21 2.19 6.76 11.07
C ALA A 21 3.32 6.20 10.19
N LEU A 22 3.09 5.07 9.53
CA LEU A 22 4.07 4.48 8.61
C LEU A 22 4.29 5.35 7.36
N VAL A 23 3.23 5.90 6.80
CA VAL A 23 3.32 6.84 5.66
C VAL A 23 4.08 8.09 6.06
N GLU A 24 3.71 8.72 7.19
CA GLU A 24 4.42 9.90 7.70
C GLU A 24 5.91 9.65 7.90
N ALA A 25 6.27 8.51 8.51
CA ALA A 25 7.67 8.13 8.70
C ALA A 25 8.39 7.90 7.35
N ALA A 26 7.73 7.28 6.38
CA ALA A 26 8.30 7.04 5.06
C ALA A 26 8.56 8.35 4.29
N GLU A 27 7.62 9.30 4.35
CA GLU A 27 7.77 10.62 3.74
C GLU A 27 8.89 11.43 4.41
N GLN A 28 8.98 11.41 5.74
CA GLN A 28 10.03 12.12 6.49
C GLN A 28 11.45 11.61 6.14
N ILE A 29 11.61 10.30 5.95
CA ILE A 29 12.91 9.69 5.63
C ILE A 29 13.29 9.89 4.16
N SER A 30 12.34 9.69 3.25
CA SER A 30 12.59 9.74 1.80
C SER A 30 12.62 11.16 1.23
N GLY A 31 11.91 12.11 1.86
CA GLY A 31 11.64 13.43 1.32
C GLY A 31 10.65 13.44 0.14
N LEU A 32 10.03 12.30 -0.16
CA LEU A 32 9.05 12.14 -1.24
C LEU A 32 7.64 12.08 -0.65
N GLN A 33 6.73 12.92 -1.14
CA GLN A 33 5.35 13.00 -0.66
C GLN A 33 4.32 12.62 -1.73
N GLY A 34 3.13 12.21 -1.28
CA GLY A 34 1.96 12.03 -2.14
C GLY A 34 1.95 10.75 -2.98
N SER A 35 2.94 9.87 -2.79
CA SER A 35 3.02 8.56 -3.46
C SER A 35 2.41 7.42 -2.64
N LEU A 36 2.07 7.69 -1.37
CA LEU A 36 1.49 6.73 -0.43
C LEU A 36 0.19 7.28 0.17
N ILE A 37 -0.86 6.48 0.18
CA ILE A 37 -2.18 6.85 0.70
C ILE A 37 -2.50 5.96 1.91
N PRO A 38 -2.60 6.51 3.13
CA PRO A 38 -2.95 5.72 4.31
C PRO A 38 -4.47 5.48 4.41
N VAL A 39 -4.85 4.25 4.74
CA VAL A 39 -6.23 3.82 4.96
C VAL A 39 -6.34 3.14 6.32
N SER A 40 -7.22 3.67 7.16
CA SER A 40 -7.55 3.08 8.47
C SER A 40 -8.87 2.32 8.43
N ASN A 41 -8.94 1.21 9.16
CA ASN A 41 -10.19 0.51 9.45
C ASN A 41 -11.02 1.16 10.58
N THR A 42 -10.54 2.25 11.20
CA THR A 42 -11.25 2.91 12.30
C THR A 42 -12.62 3.42 11.84
N GLY A 43 -13.65 3.07 12.60
CA GLY A 43 -15.03 3.46 12.31
C GLY A 43 -15.64 2.78 11.08
N CYS A 44 -14.99 1.76 10.53
CA CYS A 44 -15.51 0.98 9.40
C CYS A 44 -16.14 -0.32 9.88
N ASP A 45 -17.27 -0.66 9.28
CA ASP A 45 -17.65 -2.05 9.10
C ASP A 45 -16.92 -2.65 7.87
N ARG A 46 -17.32 -3.84 7.44
CA ARG A 46 -16.66 -4.52 6.32
C ARG A 46 -16.83 -3.75 5.00
N ASP A 47 -18.05 -3.36 4.68
CA ASP A 47 -18.38 -2.81 3.36
C ASP A 47 -17.79 -1.40 3.21
N SER A 48 -17.86 -0.58 4.27
CA SER A 48 -17.24 0.75 4.29
C SER A 48 -15.71 0.69 4.22
N LEU A 49 -15.06 -0.36 4.76
CA LEU A 49 -13.62 -0.56 4.59
C LEU A 49 -13.29 -0.93 3.14
N GLU A 50 -14.07 -1.83 2.53
CA GLU A 50 -13.91 -2.19 1.12
C GLU A 50 -14.03 -0.95 0.21
N GLU A 51 -15.04 -0.12 0.41
CA GLU A 51 -15.25 1.12 -0.36
C GLU A 51 -14.08 2.10 -0.18
N ARG A 52 -13.64 2.32 1.06
CA ARG A 52 -12.51 3.21 1.36
C ARG A 52 -11.20 2.75 0.70
N ILE A 53 -10.96 1.44 0.66
CA ILE A 53 -9.80 0.87 -0.02
C ILE A 53 -9.91 1.08 -1.54
N VAL A 54 -11.08 0.80 -2.13
CA VAL A 54 -11.31 0.99 -3.57
C VAL A 54 -11.15 2.46 -3.98
N GLU A 55 -11.66 3.39 -3.16
CA GLU A 55 -11.49 4.83 -3.39
C GLU A 55 -10.02 5.25 -3.35
N ALA A 56 -9.25 4.77 -2.36
CA ALA A 56 -7.82 5.05 -2.25
C ALA A 56 -6.99 4.42 -3.39
N VAL A 57 -7.39 3.23 -3.87
CA VAL A 57 -6.75 2.59 -5.03
C VAL A 57 -7.06 3.36 -6.32
N GLY A 58 -8.27 3.90 -6.46
CA GLY A 58 -8.67 4.66 -7.65
C GLY A 58 -8.65 3.82 -8.93
N ALA A 59 -8.57 4.47 -10.10
CA ALA A 59 -8.59 3.79 -11.41
C ALA A 59 -7.19 3.36 -11.91
N GLY A 60 -6.13 3.89 -11.32
CA GLY A 60 -4.74 3.70 -11.75
C GLY A 60 -4.06 2.45 -11.18
N PRO A 61 -2.83 2.15 -11.64
CA PRO A 61 -2.01 1.07 -11.11
C PRO A 61 -1.62 1.32 -9.65
N ALA A 62 -1.67 0.29 -8.81
CA ALA A 62 -1.39 0.46 -7.37
C ALA A 62 -0.71 -0.77 -6.72
N VAL A 63 0.03 -0.52 -5.64
CA VAL A 63 0.42 -1.56 -4.68
C VAL A 63 -0.28 -1.32 -3.35
N VAL A 64 -1.05 -2.31 -2.91
CA VAL A 64 -1.75 -2.27 -1.62
C VAL A 64 -0.92 -2.99 -0.57
N PHE A 65 -0.44 -2.24 0.41
CA PHE A 65 0.31 -2.73 1.55
C PHE A 65 -0.62 -2.94 2.73
N VAL A 66 -0.78 -4.16 3.24
CA VAL A 66 -1.61 -4.45 4.42
C VAL A 66 -0.76 -4.80 5.63
N ASP A 67 -1.16 -4.33 6.81
CA ASP A 67 -0.44 -4.57 8.07
C ASP A 67 -0.30 -6.04 8.45
N MET A 68 -1.33 -6.85 8.22
CA MET A 68 -1.34 -8.26 8.58
C MET A 68 -1.84 -9.14 7.44
N ALA A 69 -1.21 -10.31 7.29
CA ALA A 69 -1.65 -11.38 6.38
C ALA A 69 -2.89 -12.14 6.91
N SER A 70 -3.82 -11.42 7.54
CA SER A 70 -5.04 -11.96 8.14
C SER A 70 -6.03 -10.84 8.45
N GLY A 71 -7.25 -11.20 8.85
CA GLY A 71 -8.27 -10.23 9.28
C GLY A 71 -9.08 -9.60 8.15
N SER A 72 -9.92 -8.64 8.52
CA SER A 72 -10.88 -8.00 7.60
C SER A 72 -10.20 -7.19 6.50
N CYS A 73 -9.06 -6.56 6.77
CA CYS A 73 -8.33 -5.74 5.81
C CYS A 73 -7.88 -6.56 4.59
N LEU A 74 -7.24 -7.71 4.79
CA LEU A 74 -6.81 -8.56 3.67
C LEU A 74 -8.01 -9.14 2.90
N ILE A 75 -9.06 -9.55 3.59
CA ILE A 75 -10.27 -10.10 2.94
C ILE A 75 -10.95 -9.04 2.07
N ALA A 76 -11.07 -7.80 2.57
CA ALA A 76 -11.65 -6.68 1.84
C ALA A 76 -10.87 -6.39 0.54
N VAL A 77 -9.53 -6.34 0.64
CA VAL A 77 -8.62 -6.17 -0.50
C VAL A 77 -8.81 -7.29 -1.54
N LEU A 78 -8.74 -8.56 -1.12
CA LEU A 78 -8.82 -9.70 -2.03
C LEU A 78 -10.20 -9.87 -2.69
N ARG A 79 -11.28 -9.37 -2.08
CA ARG A 79 -12.62 -9.46 -2.68
C ARG A 79 -12.81 -8.49 -3.84
N ARG A 80 -12.29 -7.28 -3.72
CA ARG A 80 -12.54 -6.19 -4.68
C ARG A 80 -11.46 -6.05 -5.75
N LEU A 81 -10.22 -6.41 -5.42
CA LEU A 81 -9.07 -6.09 -6.27
C LEU A 81 -8.50 -7.31 -7.00
N ARG A 82 -9.01 -8.52 -6.73
CA ARG A 82 -8.50 -9.77 -7.34
C ARG A 82 -8.65 -9.83 -8.85
N GLU A 83 -9.62 -9.13 -9.43
CA GLU A 83 -9.84 -9.10 -10.88
C GLU A 83 -9.02 -8.00 -11.58
N ARG A 84 -8.33 -7.14 -10.82
CA ARG A 84 -7.50 -6.07 -11.36
C ARG A 84 -6.07 -6.53 -11.57
N SER A 85 -5.64 -6.61 -12.83
CA SER A 85 -4.28 -7.00 -13.21
C SER A 85 -3.24 -5.90 -12.95
N ASP A 86 -3.67 -4.67 -12.71
CA ASP A 86 -2.85 -3.49 -12.46
C ASP A 86 -2.72 -3.15 -10.96
N VAL A 87 -3.22 -4.03 -10.08
CA VAL A 87 -3.12 -3.88 -8.63
C VAL A 87 -2.43 -5.10 -8.02
N CYS A 88 -1.44 -4.87 -7.16
CA CYS A 88 -0.74 -5.91 -6.43
C CYS A 88 -0.90 -5.72 -4.91
N VAL A 89 -0.80 -6.81 -4.15
CA VAL A 89 -1.02 -6.78 -2.69
C VAL A 89 0.19 -7.35 -1.98
N VAL A 90 0.72 -6.60 -1.01
CA VAL A 90 1.84 -7.00 -0.15
C VAL A 90 1.38 -6.97 1.30
N THR A 91 1.59 -8.06 2.04
CA THR A 91 1.20 -8.18 3.45
C THR A 91 2.38 -7.95 4.39
N GLY A 92 2.10 -7.57 5.64
CA GLY A 92 3.13 -7.40 6.65
C GLY A 92 3.91 -6.11 6.47
N VAL A 93 3.23 -5.02 6.08
CA VAL A 93 3.89 -3.75 5.75
C VAL A 93 4.82 -3.31 6.87
N ASN A 94 6.01 -2.90 6.48
CA ASN A 94 6.98 -2.29 7.37
C ASN A 94 7.66 -1.10 6.67
N LEU A 95 8.42 -0.33 7.43
CA LEU A 95 9.01 0.91 6.94
C LEU A 95 9.98 0.68 5.75
N ALA A 96 10.74 -0.41 5.75
CA ALA A 96 11.67 -0.70 4.65
C ALA A 96 10.96 -0.97 3.32
N MET A 97 9.78 -1.60 3.35
CA MET A 97 8.95 -1.79 2.16
C MET A 97 8.50 -0.45 1.57
N LEU A 98 8.03 0.47 2.43
CA LEU A 98 7.51 1.76 1.97
C LEU A 98 8.62 2.67 1.44
N ILE A 99 9.78 2.70 2.10
CA ILE A 99 10.95 3.43 1.62
C ILE A 99 11.42 2.89 0.27
N ASP A 100 11.51 1.57 0.13
CA ASP A 100 11.90 0.97 -1.14
C ASP A 100 10.90 1.31 -2.25
N PHE A 101 9.60 1.17 -1.98
CA PHE A 101 8.55 1.42 -2.96
C PHE A 101 8.57 2.85 -3.53
N VAL A 102 8.72 3.88 -2.69
CA VAL A 102 8.67 5.29 -3.16
C VAL A 102 9.83 5.65 -4.10
N PHE A 103 10.91 4.89 -4.12
CA PHE A 103 12.01 5.08 -5.08
C PHE A 103 11.86 4.26 -6.38
N HIS A 104 10.84 3.41 -6.47
CA HIS A 104 10.63 2.48 -7.61
C HIS A 104 9.27 2.65 -8.31
N LEU A 105 8.68 3.86 -8.25
CA LEU A 105 7.38 4.18 -8.85
C LEU A 105 7.31 4.07 -10.39
N SER A 106 8.46 3.90 -11.05
CA SER A 106 8.52 3.68 -12.51
C SER A 106 8.38 2.21 -12.92
N LEU A 107 8.41 1.29 -11.95
CA LEU A 107 8.23 -0.14 -12.21
C LEU A 107 6.75 -0.49 -12.43
N PRO A 108 6.46 -1.59 -13.14
CA PRO A 108 5.13 -2.19 -13.13
C PRO A 108 4.69 -2.59 -11.70
N PRO A 109 3.38 -2.60 -11.39
CA PRO A 109 2.88 -2.90 -10.04
C PRO A 109 3.43 -4.19 -9.42
N ALA A 110 3.52 -5.26 -10.22
CA ALA A 110 4.02 -6.55 -9.76
C ALA A 110 5.50 -6.50 -9.38
N GLU A 111 6.33 -5.86 -10.22
CA GLU A 111 7.76 -5.72 -9.97
C GLU A 111 8.02 -4.80 -8.76
N ALA A 112 7.26 -3.71 -8.63
CA ALA A 112 7.34 -2.83 -7.45
C ALA A 112 6.94 -3.55 -6.16
N ALA A 113 5.89 -4.38 -6.21
CA ALA A 113 5.43 -5.17 -5.07
C ALA A 113 6.49 -6.22 -4.65
N ASP A 114 7.09 -6.93 -5.60
CA ASP A 114 8.14 -7.91 -5.35
C ASP A 114 9.39 -7.26 -4.75
N HIS A 115 9.81 -6.11 -5.28
CA HIS A 115 10.98 -5.37 -4.78
C HIS A 115 10.76 -4.87 -3.34
N ALA A 116 9.60 -4.27 -3.08
CA ALA A 116 9.23 -3.81 -1.75
C ALA A 116 9.15 -4.98 -0.75
N ALA A 117 8.51 -6.11 -1.11
CA ALA A 117 8.43 -7.29 -0.25
C ALA A 117 9.82 -7.88 0.06
N ALA A 118 10.71 -7.95 -0.94
CA ALA A 118 12.08 -8.41 -0.75
C ALA A 118 12.87 -7.48 0.18
N SER A 119 12.71 -6.15 0.04
CA SER A 119 13.31 -5.16 0.95
C SER A 119 12.80 -5.35 2.39
N GLY A 120 11.49 -5.47 2.55
CA GLY A 120 10.86 -5.69 3.85
C GLY A 120 11.32 -6.96 4.55
N GLY A 121 11.50 -8.06 3.81
CA GLY A 121 12.02 -9.32 4.35
C GLY A 121 13.48 -9.20 4.79
N LYS A 122 14.35 -8.54 4.00
CA LYS A 122 15.77 -8.33 4.32
C LYS A 122 15.99 -7.42 5.54
N ALA A 123 15.02 -6.56 5.85
CA ALA A 123 15.08 -5.63 6.98
C ALA A 123 14.86 -6.30 8.35
N ILE A 124 14.30 -7.52 8.38
CA ILE A 124 14.02 -8.26 9.62
C ILE A 124 15.26 -9.10 9.98
N LYS A 125 15.93 -8.76 11.09
CA LYS A 125 17.18 -9.41 11.53
C LYS A 125 17.19 -9.66 13.04
N LEU A 126 17.90 -10.70 13.47
CA LEU A 126 18.26 -10.96 14.87
C LEU A 126 19.77 -10.66 15.02
N PRO A 127 20.15 -9.47 15.50
CA PRO A 127 21.55 -9.08 15.65
C PRO A 127 22.28 -9.83 16.78
#